data_AF-A3IJB5-F1
#
_entry.id   AF-A3IJB5-F1
#
_cell.length_a   1.000
_cell.length_b   1.000
_cell.length_c   1.000
_cell.angle_alpha   90.00
_cell.angle_beta   90.00
_cell.angle_gamma   90.00
#
_symmetry.space_group_name_H-M   'P 1'
#
loop_
_entity.id
_entity.type
_entity.pdbx_description
1 polymer ?
#
loop_
_entity_poly.entity_id
_entity_poly.type
_entity_poly.pdbx_seq_one_letter_code
_entity_poly.pdbx_strand_id
1 'polypeptide(L)' 'MGSISEIFDGDAPMIPRGCFAQAWSVGEVLRVWAKINEPSY' A
#
# COMPACT_ATOMS: atom_id res chain seq x y z
N MET A 1 -8.94 7.83 7.55
CA MET A 1 -8.12 6.65 7.87
C MET A 1 -7.24 6.34 6.66
N GLY A 2 -5.94 6.04 6.85
CA GLY A 2 -4.97 5.73 5.78
C GLY A 2 -4.66 4.24 5.70
N SER A 3 -5.67 3.43 5.38
CA SER A 3 -5.58 1.96 5.30
C SER A 3 -5.53 1.48 3.86
N ILE A 4 -4.89 0.33 3.63
CA ILE A 4 -4.81 -0.34 2.33
C ILE A 4 -5.32 -1.77 2.53
N SER A 5 -6.29 -2.19 1.70
CA SER A 5 -6.81 -3.57 1.73
C SER A 5 -5.77 -4.56 1.22
N GLU A 6 -5.93 -5.82 1.62
CA GLU A 6 -5.00 -6.89 1.30
C GLU A 6 -4.88 -7.15 -0.20
N ILE A 7 -6.02 -7.18 -0.90
CA ILE A 7 -6.13 -7.52 -2.31
C ILE A 7 -7.05 -6.52 -3.00
N PHE A 8 -6.73 -6.17 -4.24
CA PHE A 8 -7.59 -5.41 -5.13
C PHE A 8 -7.75 -6.17 -6.46
N ASP A 9 -8.93 -6.15 -7.05
CA ASP A 9 -9.16 -6.69 -8.39
C ASP A 9 -8.29 -5.94 -9.43
N GLY A 10 -7.80 -6.65 -10.45
CA GLY A 10 -6.91 -6.05 -11.47
C GLY A 10 -7.62 -5.10 -12.45
N ASP A 11 -8.93 -5.29 -12.63
CA ASP A 11 -9.77 -4.45 -13.48
C ASP A 11 -10.50 -3.39 -12.66
N ALA A 12 -10.78 -2.24 -13.29
CA ALA A 12 -11.60 -1.19 -12.68
C ALA A 12 -12.97 -1.76 -12.26
N PRO A 13 -13.49 -1.42 -11.06
CA PRO A 13 -13.05 -0.34 -10.17
C PRO A 13 -12.02 -0.74 -9.10
N MET A 14 -11.24 -1.82 -9.32
CA MET A 14 -10.29 -2.38 -8.35
C MET A 14 -10.98 -2.64 -7.00
N ILE A 15 -11.94 -3.57 -6.99
CA ILE A 15 -12.72 -3.84 -5.77
C ILE A 15 -11.81 -4.44 -4.69
N PRO A 16 -11.85 -3.94 -3.44
CA PRO A 16 -11.05 -4.49 -2.35
C PRO A 16 -11.57 -5.85 -1.91
N ARG A 17 -10.64 -6.77 -1.63
CA ARG A 17 -10.89 -8.13 -1.13
C ARG A 17 -9.95 -8.45 0.04
N GLY A 18 -10.24 -9.54 0.75
CA GLY A 18 -9.43 -9.99 1.88
C GLY A 18 -9.57 -9.09 3.11
N CYS A 19 -8.50 -8.98 3.91
CA CYS A 19 -8.49 -8.08 5.05
C CYS A 19 -8.64 -6.62 4.60
N PHE A 20 -9.65 -5.91 5.12
CA PHE A 20 -9.92 -4.52 4.72
C PHE A 20 -8.77 -3.56 5.08
N ALA A 21 -8.01 -3.89 6.13
CA ALA A 21 -6.86 -3.11 6.60
C ALA A 21 -5.79 -4.03 7.20
N GLN A 22 -4.61 -4.07 6.59
CA GLN A 22 -3.48 -4.86 7.07
C GLN A 22 -2.19 -4.03 7.17
N ALA A 23 -1.34 -4.38 8.14
CA ALA A 23 -0.15 -3.60 8.46
C ALA A 23 0.93 -3.65 7.36
N TRP A 24 1.13 -4.79 6.70
CA TRP A 24 2.20 -4.94 5.72
C TRP A 24 2.04 -4.04 4.51
N SER A 25 0.81 -3.84 4.00
CA SER A 25 0.58 -3.06 2.78
C SER A 25 0.93 -1.59 3.02
N VAL A 26 0.54 -1.05 4.18
CA VAL A 26 0.91 0.30 4.60
C VAL A 26 2.41 0.39 4.86
N GLY A 27 2.99 -0.60 5.55
CA GLY A 27 4.42 -0.65 5.85
C GLY A 27 5.28 -0.62 4.58
N GLU A 28 4.88 -1.35 3.54
CA GLU A 28 5.62 -1.41 2.27
C GLU A 28 5.57 -0.09 1.50
N VAL A 29 4.41 0.58 1.47
CA VAL A 29 4.29 1.92 0.88
C VAL A 29 5.16 2.92 1.63
N LEU A 30 5.17 2.89 2.97
CA LEU A 30 6.01 3.77 3.78
C LEU A 30 7.51 3.50 3.57
N ARG A 31 7.90 2.23 3.45
CA ARG A 31 9.29 1.83 3.19
C ARG A 31 9.78 2.37 1.84
N VAL A 32 8.98 2.23 0.78
CA VAL A 32 9.33 2.77 -0.55
C VAL A 32 9.30 4.29 -0.54
N TRP A 33 8.31 4.89 0.13
CA TRP A 33 8.24 6.34 0.28
C TRP A 33 9.50 6.89 0.98
N ALA A 34 9.96 6.29 2.07
CA ALA A 34 11.22 6.68 2.71
C ALA A 34 12.39 6.56 1.72
N LYS A 35 12.51 5.42 1.03
CA LYS A 35 13.59 5.17 0.07
C LYS A 35 13.67 6.19 -1.07
N ILE A 36 12.55 6.63 -1.62
CA ILE A 36 12.55 7.63 -2.71
C ILE A 36 12.82 9.06 -2.22
N ASN A 37 12.69 9.31 -0.92
CA ASN A 37 12.98 10.60 -0.29
C ASN A 37 14.38 10.64 0.32
N GLU A 38 15.14 9.54 0.29
CA GLU A 38 16.55 9.54 0.68
C GLU A 38 17.35 10.40 -0.30
N PRO A 39 18.12 11.40 0.17
CA PRO A 39 18.97 12.20 -0.71
C PRO A 39 20.05 11.32 -1.35
N SER A 40 20.17 11.40 -2.68
CA SER A 40 21.29 10.79 -3.40
C SER A 40 22.54 11.61 -3.10
N TYR A 41 23.40 11.09 -2.23
CA TYR A 41 24.75 11.65 -2.03
C TYR A 41 25.63 11.38 -3.25
#